data_AF-A0A832ARL2-F1
#
_entry.id   AF-A0A832ARL2-F1
#
_cell.length_a   1.000
_cell.length_b   1.000
_cell.length_c   1.000
_cell.angle_alpha   90.00
_cell.angle_beta   90.00
_cell.angle_gamma   90.00
#
_symmetry.space_group_name_H-M   'P 1'
#
loop_
_entity.id
_entity.type
_entity.pdbx_description
1 polymer ?
#
loop_
_entity_poly.entity_id
_entity_poly.type
_entity_poly.pdbx_seq_one_letter_code
_entity_poly.pdbx_strand_id
1 'polypeptide(L)'
;RIAVNHELEELALGLAAAETVLKEGGRLVVVSFHSLEDRIVKRFLAQRSKPAANPSRHAPGRAAAAWSFRSLPGSNVVPSEAELRRNPRARSARLRAAERTGAAPMPLDMAALGVPVLSDVYGVNS
;
A
#
# COMPACT_ATOMS: atom_id res chain seq x y z
N ARG A 1 12.24 -3.54 21.50
CA ARG A 1 11.00 -3.94 20.78
C ARG A 1 11.38 -4.30 19.35
N ILE A 2 11.67 -5.58 19.07
CA ILE A 2 12.00 -6.08 17.71
C ILE A 2 10.71 -6.46 16.95
N ALA A 3 9.66 -6.86 17.67
CA ALA A 3 8.40 -7.33 17.10
C ALA A 3 7.74 -6.34 16.12
N VAL A 4 7.74 -5.04 16.43
CA VAL A 4 7.13 -4.03 15.56
C VAL A 4 7.83 -3.95 14.20
N ASN A 5 9.16 -4.07 14.14
CA ASN A 5 9.87 -4.02 12.86
C ASN A 5 9.54 -5.23 12.00
N HIS A 6 9.49 -6.42 12.61
CA HIS A 6 9.09 -7.64 11.92
C HIS A 6 7.65 -7.56 11.42
N GLU A 7 6.72 -6.99 12.20
CA GLU A 7 5.33 -6.75 11.76
C GLU A 7 5.25 -5.83 10.52
N LEU A 8 6.07 -4.77 10.46
CA LEU A 8 6.12 -3.86 9.31
C LEU A 8 6.76 -4.50 8.07
N GLU A 9 7.78 -5.34 8.28
CA GLU A 9 8.41 -6.13 7.23
C GLU A 9 7.42 -7.14 6.63
N GLU A 10 6.75 -7.92 7.49
CA GLU A 10 5.71 -8.87 7.09
C GLU A 10 4.55 -8.19 6.35
N LEU A 11 4.16 -6.98 6.78
CA LEU A 11 3.18 -6.18 6.03
C LEU A 11 3.66 -5.91 4.59
N ALA A 12 4.90 -5.44 4.43
CA ALA A 12 5.43 -5.10 3.12
C ALA A 12 5.59 -6.34 2.22
N LEU A 13 6.05 -7.46 2.78
CA LEU A 13 6.13 -8.76 2.09
C LEU A 13 4.73 -9.25 1.69
N GLY A 14 3.76 -9.17 2.58
CA GLY A 14 2.37 -9.55 2.31
C GLY A 14 1.73 -8.73 1.19
N LEU A 15 2.01 -7.42 1.13
CA LEU A 15 1.55 -6.55 0.05
C LEU A 15 2.15 -6.96 -1.31
N ALA A 16 3.46 -7.23 -1.36
CA ALA A 16 4.14 -7.68 -2.58
C ALA A 16 3.68 -9.08 -3.02
N ALA A 17 3.46 -9.98 -2.06
CA ALA A 17 2.88 -11.29 -2.35
C ALA A 17 1.47 -11.16 -2.92
N ALA A 18 0.63 -10.29 -2.35
CA ALA A 18 -0.71 -10.01 -2.85
C ALA A 18 -0.69 -9.48 -4.30
N GLU A 19 0.22 -8.55 -4.62
CA GLU A 19 0.43 -8.05 -5.99
C GLU A 19 0.75 -9.18 -6.98
N THR A 20 1.52 -10.17 -6.53
CA THR A 20 1.96 -11.31 -7.33
C THR A 20 0.83 -12.32 -7.57
N VAL A 21 0.01 -12.62 -6.56
CA VAL A 21 -1.02 -13.67 -6.65
C VAL A 21 -2.37 -13.18 -7.16
N LEU A 22 -2.67 -11.88 -7.04
CA LEU A 22 -3.92 -11.32 -7.54
C LEU A 22 -3.95 -11.37 -9.07
N LYS A 23 -5.04 -11.91 -9.62
CA LYS A 23 -5.36 -11.84 -11.06
C LYS A 23 -5.81 -10.42 -11.43
N GLU A 24 -5.78 -10.10 -12.72
CA GLU A 24 -6.39 -8.87 -13.23
C GLU A 24 -7.85 -8.74 -12.77
N GLY A 25 -8.24 -7.54 -12.33
CA GLY A 25 -9.53 -7.25 -11.69
C GLY A 25 -9.65 -7.67 -10.22
N GLY A 26 -8.66 -8.40 -9.68
CA GLY A 26 -8.59 -8.77 -8.27
C GLY A 26 -8.46 -7.56 -7.35
N ARG A 27 -8.95 -7.64 -6.12
CA ARG A 27 -8.96 -6.50 -5.19
C ARG A 27 -8.01 -6.73 -4.02
N LEU A 28 -7.14 -5.76 -3.78
CA LEU A 28 -6.37 -5.65 -2.54
C LEU A 28 -7.13 -4.70 -1.60
N VAL A 29 -7.51 -5.20 -0.42
CA VAL A 29 -8.13 -4.41 0.65
C VAL A 29 -7.29 -4.59 1.90
N VAL A 30 -6.83 -3.49 2.48
CA VAL A 30 -5.96 -3.49 3.65
C VAL A 30 -6.58 -2.61 4.72
N VAL A 31 -6.68 -3.14 5.93
CA VAL A 31 -7.07 -2.39 7.13
C VAL A 31 -5.85 -2.27 8.02
N SER A 32 -5.45 -1.05 8.32
CA SER A 32 -4.33 -0.73 9.21
C SER A 32 -4.85 -0.07 10.47
N PHE A 33 -4.22 -0.30 11.62
CA PHE A 33 -4.63 0.23 12.92
C PHE A 33 -3.64 1.25 13.49
N HIS A 34 -2.47 1.42 12.87
CA HIS A 34 -1.52 2.46 13.24
C HIS A 34 -0.94 3.22 12.05
N SER A 35 -0.39 4.40 12.34
CA SER A 35 0.05 5.36 11.32
C SER A 35 1.23 4.87 10.46
N LEU A 36 2.10 4.00 11.02
CA LEU A 36 3.22 3.41 10.27
C LEU A 36 2.74 2.40 9.22
N GLU A 37 1.82 1.49 9.56
CA GLU A 37 1.17 0.59 8.61
C GLU A 37 0.48 1.39 7.50
N ASP A 38 -0.38 2.34 7.87
CA ASP A 38 -1.14 3.14 6.89
C ASP A 38 -0.21 3.85 5.91
N ARG A 39 0.93 4.35 6.39
CA ARG A 39 1.96 4.99 5.57
C ARG A 39 2.61 4.02 4.59
N ILE A 40 2.96 2.80 5.02
CA ILE A 40 3.53 1.76 4.16
C ILE A 40 2.53 1.38 3.07
N VAL A 41 1.28 1.09 3.44
CA VAL A 41 0.22 0.72 2.49
C VAL A 41 -0.03 1.86 1.49
N LYS A 42 -0.09 3.10 1.98
CA LYS A 42 -0.25 4.29 1.14
C LYS A 42 0.88 4.41 0.11
N ARG A 43 2.15 4.28 0.56
CA ARG A 43 3.33 4.37 -0.31
C ARG A 43 3.37 3.23 -1.33
N PHE A 44 3.08 2.01 -0.89
CA PHE A 44 3.00 0.83 -1.75
C PHE A 44 2.00 1.04 -2.88
N LEU A 45 0.76 1.43 -2.55
CA LEU A 45 -0.28 1.68 -3.54
C LEU A 45 0.05 2.87 -4.44
N ALA A 46 0.67 3.94 -3.91
CA ALA A 46 1.06 5.11 -4.69
C ALA A 46 2.16 4.80 -5.73
N GLN A 47 3.15 3.98 -5.38
CA GLN A 47 4.21 3.55 -6.31
C GLN A 47 3.67 2.65 -7.43
N ARG A 48 2.61 1.90 -7.13
CA ARG A 48 2.06 0.87 -8.03
C ARG A 48 0.83 1.31 -8.80
N SER A 49 0.31 2.51 -8.51
CA SER A 49 -0.91 3.03 -9.11
C SER A 49 -0.66 4.28 -9.94
N LYS A 50 -1.37 4.37 -11.06
CA LYS A 50 -1.48 5.63 -11.79
C LYS A 50 -2.17 6.68 -10.90
N PRO A 51 -1.69 7.93 -10.87
CA PRO A 51 -2.44 9.02 -10.24
C PRO A 51 -3.86 9.10 -10.82
N ALA A 52 -4.85 9.35 -9.98
CA ALA A 52 -6.26 9.44 -10.40
C ALA A 52 -6.56 10.64 -11.33
N ALA A 53 -5.55 11.47 -11.66
CA ALA A 53 -5.67 12.57 -12.61
C ALA A 53 -5.48 12.08 -14.06
N ASN A 54 -6.55 12.23 -14.83
CA ASN A 54 -6.71 12.17 -16.29
C ASN A 54 -5.41 11.96 -17.10
N PRO A 55 -5.22 10.82 -17.79
CA PRO A 55 -4.14 10.73 -18.75
C PRO A 55 -4.41 11.69 -19.90
N SER A 56 -3.50 12.65 -20.11
CA SER A 56 -3.35 13.23 -21.43
C SER A 56 -3.24 12.09 -22.44
N ARG A 57 -4.21 12.05 -23.34
CA ARG A 57 -4.44 11.00 -24.35
C ARG A 57 -3.52 11.18 -25.57
N HIS A 58 -2.48 11.98 -25.44
CA HIS A 58 -1.71 12.52 -26.55
C HIS A 58 -0.21 12.38 -26.30
N ALA A 59 0.29 11.15 -26.42
CA ALA A 59 1.70 10.90 -26.72
C ALA A 59 1.79 9.54 -27.43
N PRO A 60 2.07 9.49 -28.74
CA PRO A 60 2.32 8.23 -29.42
C PRO A 60 3.69 7.69 -28.98
N GLY A 61 3.75 6.40 -28.62
CA GLY A 61 4.98 5.63 -28.76
C GLY A 61 5.88 5.40 -27.54
N ARG A 62 5.44 5.64 -26.29
CA ARG A 62 6.14 5.11 -25.12
C ARG A 62 5.21 4.19 -24.36
N ALA A 63 5.54 2.90 -24.28
CA ALA A 63 4.82 1.96 -23.42
C ALA A 63 4.78 2.60 -22.01
N ALA A 64 3.60 3.09 -21.62
CA ALA A 64 3.41 3.65 -20.31
C ALA A 64 3.80 2.55 -19.32
N ALA A 65 4.68 2.86 -18.35
CA ALA A 65 4.98 1.93 -17.26
C ALA A 65 3.64 1.41 -16.74
N ALA A 66 3.41 0.11 -16.91
CA ALA A 66 2.12 -0.47 -16.65
C ALA A 66 1.99 -0.58 -15.13
N TRP A 67 1.19 0.31 -14.55
CA TRP A 67 0.89 0.33 -13.12
C TRP A 67 0.20 -0.98 -12.73
N SER A 68 0.70 -1.71 -11.74
CA SER A 68 0.14 -3.00 -11.30
C SER A 68 -1.17 -2.84 -10.53
N PHE A 69 -1.48 -1.65 -10.04
CA PHE A 69 -2.74 -1.33 -9.40
C PHE A 69 -3.44 -0.09 -9.99
N ARG A 70 -4.74 -0.03 -9.74
CA ARG A 70 -5.60 1.15 -9.91
C ARG A 70 -6.27 1.44 -8.58
N SER A 71 -6.09 2.65 -8.06
CA SER A 71 -6.80 3.10 -6.86
C SER A 71 -8.30 3.13 -7.10
N LEU A 72 -9.07 2.55 -6.17
CA LEU A 72 -10.53 2.60 -6.23
C LEU A 72 -11.05 3.95 -5.68
N PRO A 73 -12.11 4.55 -6.27
CA PRO A 73 -12.75 5.74 -5.69
C PRO A 73 -13.29 5.46 -4.28
N GLY A 74 -13.13 6.42 -3.37
CA GLY A 74 -13.62 6.28 -1.99
C GLY A 74 -12.87 5.24 -1.16
N SER A 75 -11.72 4.74 -1.63
CA SER A 75 -10.98 3.67 -0.97
C SER A 75 -10.23 4.07 0.28
N ASN A 76 -10.22 5.34 0.66
CA ASN A 76 -9.68 5.83 1.92
C ASN A 76 -10.83 6.01 2.92
N VAL A 77 -11.23 4.92 3.56
CA VAL A 77 -12.38 4.91 4.49
C VAL A 77 -11.87 5.05 5.92
N VAL A 78 -12.48 5.97 6.65
CA VAL A 78 -12.34 6.12 8.10
C VAL A 78 -13.62 5.62 8.80
N PRO A 79 -13.52 5.13 10.04
CA PRO A 79 -14.69 4.63 10.76
C PRO A 79 -15.73 5.73 10.96
N SER A 80 -17.01 5.35 10.84
CA SER A 80 -18.13 6.25 11.11
C SER A 80 -18.37 6.47 12.62
N GLU A 81 -19.07 7.53 13.01
CA GLU A 81 -19.43 7.75 14.43
C GLU A 81 -20.24 6.57 15.03
N ALA A 82 -21.14 5.98 14.24
CA ALA A 82 -21.90 4.80 14.66
C ALA A 82 -21.02 3.57 14.87
N GLU A 83 -19.96 3.43 14.08
CA GLU A 83 -18.96 2.38 14.25
C GLU A 83 -18.06 2.64 15.45
N LEU A 84 -17.62 3.88 15.66
CA LEU A 84 -16.82 4.27 16.83
C LEU A 84 -17.57 4.06 18.16
N ARG A 85 -18.89 4.31 18.19
CA ARG A 85 -19.72 4.02 19.38
C ARG A 85 -19.81 2.52 19.68
N ARG A 86 -19.89 1.68 18.64
CA ARG A 86 -19.99 0.21 18.77
C ARG A 86 -18.64 -0.46 18.98
N ASN A 87 -17.58 0.12 18.43
CA ASN A 87 -16.22 -0.37 18.49
C ASN A 87 -15.23 0.81 18.62
N PRO A 88 -14.96 1.29 19.86
CA PRO A 88 -14.01 2.37 20.09
C PRO A 88 -12.59 2.08 19.57
N ARG A 89 -12.21 0.80 19.43
CA ARG A 89 -10.91 0.37 18.87
C ARG A 89 -10.78 0.68 17.39
N ALA A 90 -11.88 0.93 16.68
CA ALA A 90 -11.86 1.30 15.28
C ALA A 90 -11.28 2.70 15.03
N ARG A 91 -11.16 3.57 16.04
CA ARG A 91 -10.72 4.98 15.88
C ARG A 91 -9.45 5.17 15.03
N SER A 92 -8.49 4.27 15.18
CA SER A 92 -7.24 4.32 14.42
C SER A 92 -7.24 3.49 13.14
N ALA A 93 -8.32 2.74 12.87
CA ALA A 93 -8.46 1.94 11.68
C ALA A 93 -8.50 2.82 10.43
N ARG A 94 -7.75 2.42 9.40
CA ARG A 94 -7.74 3.03 8.06
C ARG A 94 -7.86 1.91 7.05
N LEU A 95 -8.87 2.01 6.19
CA LEU A 95 -9.03 1.08 5.08
C LEU A 95 -8.46 1.72 3.81
N ARG A 96 -7.72 0.91 3.05
CA ARG A 96 -7.22 1.23 1.70
C ARG A 96 -7.59 0.11 0.74
N ALA A 97 -8.03 0.47 -0.46
CA ALA A 97 -8.39 -0.50 -1.49
C ALA A 97 -7.90 -0.11 -2.90
N ALA A 98 -7.44 -1.11 -3.64
CA ALA A 98 -7.00 -0.99 -5.02
C ALA A 98 -7.37 -2.24 -5.82
N GLU A 99 -7.46 -2.07 -7.14
CA GLU A 99 -7.75 -3.15 -8.08
C GLU A 99 -6.50 -3.48 -8.90
N ARG A 100 -6.20 -4.76 -9.03
CA ARG A 100 -5.08 -5.31 -9.79
C ARG A 100 -5.32 -5.13 -11.28
N THR A 101 -4.32 -4.63 -12.01
CA THR A 101 -4.37 -4.52 -13.48
C THR A 101 -3.84 -5.79 -14.14
N GLY A 102 -3.58 -5.79 -15.45
CA GLY A 102 -2.83 -6.86 -16.14
C GLY A 102 -1.30 -6.69 -16.12
N ALA A 103 -0.74 -5.64 -15.49
CA ALA A 103 0.70 -5.37 -15.52
C ALA A 103 1.52 -6.37 -14.68
N ALA A 104 2.83 -6.46 -14.89
CA ALA A 104 3.69 -7.27 -14.03
C ALA A 104 3.83 -6.67 -12.61
N PRO A 105 4.02 -7.49 -11.56
CA PRO A 105 4.39 -7.00 -10.23
C PRO A 105 5.69 -6.19 -10.27
N MET A 106 5.78 -5.16 -9.44
CA MET A 106 7.00 -4.35 -9.31
C MET A 106 7.92 -4.90 -8.20
N PRO A 107 9.25 -4.78 -8.33
CA PRO A 107 10.17 -5.11 -7.25
C PRO A 107 9.81 -4.40 -5.94
N LEU A 108 10.02 -5.09 -4.81
CA LEU A 108 9.78 -4.53 -3.49
C LEU A 108 11.00 -3.75 -3.02
N ASP A 109 10.79 -2.49 -2.61
CA ASP A 109 11.81 -1.64 -2.01
C ASP A 109 11.36 -1.22 -0.60
N MET A 110 11.90 -1.89 0.41
CA MET A 110 11.56 -1.68 1.82
C MET A 110 11.85 -0.25 2.28
N ALA A 111 12.99 0.31 1.84
CA ALA A 111 13.41 1.66 2.21
C ALA A 111 12.47 2.71 1.60
N ALA A 112 12.06 2.54 0.34
CA ALA A 112 11.10 3.44 -0.30
C ALA A 112 9.72 3.39 0.36
N LEU A 113 9.33 2.24 0.94
CA LEU A 113 8.12 2.12 1.74
C LEU A 113 8.27 2.75 3.14
N GLY A 114 9.50 2.99 3.60
CA GLY A 114 9.81 3.48 4.95
C GLY A 114 9.64 2.41 6.01
N VAL A 115 9.85 1.14 5.65
CA VAL A 115 10.05 0.06 6.62
C VAL A 115 11.44 0.28 7.23
N PRO A 116 11.56 0.42 8.57
CA PRO A 116 12.85 0.59 9.22
C PRO A 116 13.71 -0.65 8.98
N VAL A 117 14.94 -0.48 8.49
CA VAL A 117 15.90 -1.60 8.43
C VAL A 117 16.65 -1.68 9.76
N LEU A 118 17.07 -2.89 10.12
CA LEU A 118 17.84 -3.15 11.35
C LEU A 118 19.07 -2.22 11.46
N SER A 119 19.70 -1.87 10.34
CA SER A 119 20.81 -0.91 10.28
C SER A 119 20.45 0.49 10.79
N ASP A 120 19.21 0.97 10.55
CA ASP A 120 18.72 2.29 10.99
C ASP A 120 18.60 2.37 12.51
N VAL A 121 18.38 1.23 13.18
CA VAL A 121 18.18 1.14 14.62
C VAL A 121 19.51 1.08 15.38
N TYR A 122 20.54 0.49 14.75
CA TYR A 122 21.84 0.27 15.38
C TYR A 122 22.94 1.23 14.89
N GLY A 123 22.64 2.17 13.98
CA GLY A 123 23.59 3.19 13.54
C GLY A 123 24.81 2.64 12.80
N VAL A 124 24.70 1.42 12.25
CA VAL A 124 25.74 0.82 11.42
C VAL A 124 25.57 1.34 9.99
N ASN A 125 26.29 2.42 9.67
CA ASN A 125 26.49 2.85 8.28
C ASN A 125 27.15 1.69 7.50
N SER A 126 26.50 1.24 6.44
CA SER A 126 27.16 0.44 5.39
C SER A 126 28.04 1.31 4.52
#